data_AF-A0A916I6N0-F1
#
_entry.id   AF-A0A916I6N0-F1
#
_cell.length_a   1.000
_cell.length_b   1.000
_cell.length_c   1.000
_cell.angle_alpha   90.00
_cell.angle_beta   90.00
_cell.angle_gamma   90.00
#
_symmetry.space_group_name_H-M   'P 1'
#
loop_
_entity.id
_entity.type
_entity.pdbx_description
1 polymer ?
#
loop_
_entity_poly.entity_id
_entity_poly.type
_entity_poly.pdbx_seq_one_letter_code
_entity_poly.pdbx_strand_id
1 'polypeptide(L)'
;MLKIISGGQTGVDRAALDAAIKCGAPCGGWCPDGRLAEDGPIPGRYPLQELKGGGHLERTRQNVADSAGTAIFHFGLLITMEKLPGIRGNQH
;
A
#
# COMPACT_ATOMS: atom_id res chain seq x y z
N MET A 1 16.50 3.51 -12.44
CA MET A 1 15.22 3.72 -13.17
C MET A 1 14.13 3.89 -12.12
N LEU A 2 13.25 4.88 -12.25
CA LEU A 2 12.22 5.18 -11.25
C LEU A 2 11.00 4.25 -11.42
N LYS A 3 10.51 3.67 -10.33
CA LYS A 3 9.34 2.78 -10.30
C LYS A 3 8.36 3.26 -9.23
N ILE A 4 7.08 3.37 -9.58
CA ILE A 4 6.01 3.72 -8.65
C ILE A 4 5.55 2.47 -7.90
N ILE A 5 5.60 2.51 -6.57
CA ILE A 5 5.11 1.43 -5.69
C ILE A 5 3.87 1.92 -4.96
N SER A 6 2.78 1.16 -5.01
CA SER A 6 1.50 1.50 -4.37
C SER A 6 0.75 0.25 -3.89
N GLY A 7 -0.11 0.40 -2.88
CA GLY A 7 -0.93 -0.67 -2.33
C GLY A 7 -2.22 -0.95 -3.11
N GLY A 8 -2.56 -0.09 -4.08
CA GLY A 8 -3.75 -0.24 -4.93
C GLY A 8 -5.08 0.16 -4.27
N GLN A 9 -5.03 0.78 -3.08
CA GLN A 9 -6.25 1.32 -2.45
C GLN A 9 -6.89 2.39 -3.36
N THR A 10 -8.17 2.67 -3.13
CA THR A 10 -8.86 3.80 -3.75
C THR A 10 -8.15 5.14 -3.53
N GLY A 11 -8.48 6.11 -4.37
CA GLY A 11 -7.94 7.46 -4.27
C GLY A 11 -6.50 7.54 -4.77
N VAL A 12 -5.59 7.99 -3.89
CA VAL A 12 -4.20 8.35 -4.25
C VAL A 12 -3.44 7.17 -4.83
N ASP A 13 -3.60 5.98 -4.25
CA ASP A 13 -2.88 4.78 -4.65
C ASP A 13 -3.16 4.44 -6.13
N ARG A 14 -4.44 4.40 -6.53
CA ARG A 14 -4.82 4.19 -7.93
C ARG A 14 -4.47 5.36 -8.83
N ALA A 15 -4.55 6.60 -8.37
CA ALA A 15 -4.15 7.76 -9.17
C ALA A 15 -2.66 7.71 -9.54
N ALA A 16 -1.79 7.27 -8.62
CA ALA A 16 -0.37 7.09 -8.88
C ALA A 16 -0.12 5.97 -9.90
N LEU A 17 -0.83 4.85 -9.80
CA LEU A 17 -0.75 3.75 -10.76
C LEU A 17 -1.27 4.15 -12.14
N ASP A 18 -2.39 4.88 -12.21
CA ASP A 18 -2.97 5.37 -13.46
C ASP A 18 -2.01 6.33 -14.18
N ALA A 19 -1.41 7.27 -13.44
CA ALA A 19 -0.41 8.18 -13.99
C ALA A 19 0.83 7.43 -14.52
N ALA A 20 1.32 6.43 -13.78
CA ALA A 20 2.47 5.64 -14.20
C ALA A 20 2.18 4.84 -15.48
N ILE A 21 1.03 4.16 -15.54
CA ILE A 21 0.60 3.40 -16.74
C ILE A 21 0.46 4.34 -17.94
N LYS A 22 -0.21 5.48 -17.76
CA LYS A 22 -0.42 6.47 -18.84
C LYS A 22 0.89 7.05 -19.38
N CYS A 23 1.88 7.24 -18.50
CA CYS A 23 3.19 7.75 -18.88
C CYS A 23 4.18 6.66 -19.33
N GLY A 24 3.78 5.38 -19.34
CA GLY A 24 4.67 4.26 -19.63
C GLY A 24 5.79 4.05 -18.59
N ALA A 25 5.61 4.58 -17.39
CA ALA A 25 6.57 4.42 -16.29
C ALA A 25 6.36 3.07 -15.58
N PRO A 26 7.44 2.40 -15.13
CA PRO A 26 7.31 1.20 -14.32
C PRO A 26 6.47 1.44 -13.06
N CYS A 27 5.51 0.58 -12.78
CA CYS A 27 4.74 0.61 -11.54
C CYS A 27 4.44 -0.80 -11.01
N GLY A 28 4.01 -0.89 -9.75
CA GLY A 28 3.54 -2.12 -9.11
C GLY A 28 3.39 -1.94 -7.60
N GLY A 29 3.47 -3.04 -6.85
CA GLY A 29 3.41 -3.04 -5.39
C GLY A 29 2.62 -4.21 -4.85
N TRP A 30 2.52 -4.27 -3.52
CA TRP A 30 1.83 -5.33 -2.79
C TRP A 30 0.43 -4.90 -2.38
N CYS A 31 -0.55 -5.75 -2.70
CA CYS A 31 -1.95 -5.57 -2.33
C CYS A 31 -2.42 -6.72 -1.41
N PRO A 32 -3.54 -6.55 -0.68
CA PRO A 32 -4.10 -7.62 0.14
C PRO A 32 -4.48 -8.86 -0.68
N ASP A 33 -4.51 -10.02 -0.04
CA ASP A 33 -5.06 -11.25 -0.60
C ASP A 33 -6.50 -11.02 -1.11
N GLY A 34 -6.83 -11.54 -2.29
CA GLY A 34 -8.08 -11.25 -2.98
C GLY A 34 -8.17 -9.85 -3.58
N ARG A 35 -7.04 -9.12 -3.64
CA ARG A 35 -6.92 -7.75 -4.17
C ARG A 35 -7.92 -6.79 -3.52
N LEU A 36 -8.12 -6.87 -2.20
CA LEU A 36 -9.15 -6.10 -1.52
C LEU A 36 -8.82 -4.60 -1.47
N ALA A 37 -9.81 -3.76 -1.77
CA ALA A 37 -9.84 -2.32 -1.55
C ALA A 37 -11.22 -1.90 -1.03
N GLU A 38 -11.36 -0.66 -0.54
CA GLU A 38 -12.59 -0.19 0.10
C GLU A 38 -13.81 -0.12 -0.84
N ASP A 39 -13.57 0.01 -2.15
CA ASP A 39 -14.62 0.03 -3.18
C ASP A 39 -14.77 -1.31 -3.90
N GLY A 40 -14.19 -2.38 -3.33
CA GLY A 40 -14.19 -3.72 -3.91
C GLY A 40 -12.83 -4.13 -4.48
N PRO A 41 -12.78 -5.22 -5.27
CA PRO A 41 -11.52 -5.76 -5.76
C PRO A 41 -10.74 -4.79 -6.67
N ILE A 42 -9.44 -4.68 -6.44
CA ILE A 42 -8.54 -3.84 -7.23
C ILE A 42 -8.49 -4.37 -8.67
N PRO A 43 -8.77 -3.52 -9.69
CA PRO A 43 -8.78 -3.95 -11.08
C PRO A 43 -7.49 -4.68 -11.52
N GLY A 44 -7.64 -5.73 -12.33
CA GLY A 44 -6.51 -6.54 -12.82
C GLY A 44 -5.51 -5.81 -13.72
N ARG A 45 -5.87 -4.62 -14.24
CA ARG A 45 -4.97 -3.77 -15.02
C ARG A 45 -3.77 -3.26 -14.23
N TYR A 46 -3.86 -3.22 -12.90
CA TYR A 46 -2.78 -2.76 -12.05
C TYR A 46 -1.80 -3.90 -11.76
N PRO A 47 -0.48 -3.72 -12.05
CA PRO A 47 0.55 -4.76 -11.91
C PRO A 47 0.97 -4.97 -10.45
N LEU A 48 0.00 -5.35 -9.61
CA LEU A 48 0.17 -5.59 -8.17
C LEU A 48 0.28 -7.07 -7.87
N GLN A 49 1.10 -7.41 -6.87
CA GLN A 49 1.26 -8.75 -6.34
C GLN A 49 0.45 -8.88 -5.04
N GLU A 50 -0.28 -9.98 -4.89
CA GLU A 50 -1.03 -10.25 -3.67
C GLU A 50 -0.10 -10.79 -2.58
N LEU A 51 -0.22 -10.22 -1.38
CA LEU A 51 0.45 -10.72 -0.19
C LEU A 51 -0.48 -11.70 0.53
N LYS A 52 -0.36 -13.00 0.20
CA LYS A 52 -1.21 -14.06 0.76
C LYS A 52 -1.08 -14.13 2.29
N GLY A 53 -2.21 -14.10 2.99
CA GLY A 53 -2.25 -14.17 4.46
C GLY A 53 -1.73 -12.93 5.20
N GLY A 54 -1.35 -11.87 4.49
CA GLY A 54 -0.91 -10.60 5.07
C GLY A 54 -2.07 -9.62 5.25
N GLY A 55 -2.14 -8.98 6.42
CA GLY A 55 -3.10 -7.92 6.69
C GLY A 55 -2.67 -6.59 6.08
N HIS A 56 -3.43 -5.55 6.41
CA HIS A 56 -3.09 -4.19 6.00
C HIS A 56 -1.68 -3.76 6.48
N LEU A 57 -1.29 -4.07 7.71
CA LEU A 57 0.00 -3.60 8.22
C LEU A 57 1.21 -4.25 7.49
N GLU A 58 1.09 -5.53 7.16
CA GLU A 58 2.11 -6.30 6.46
C GLU A 58 2.37 -5.78 5.05
N ARG A 59 1.31 -5.43 4.30
CA ARG A 59 1.45 -4.86 2.94
C ARG A 59 2.15 -3.51 2.93
N THR A 60 1.87 -2.66 3.92
CA THR A 60 2.48 -1.32 4.02
C THR A 60 3.96 -1.46 4.32
N ARG A 61 4.34 -2.35 5.24
CA ARG A 61 5.74 -2.65 5.52
C ARG A 61 6.47 -3.22 4.31
N GLN A 62 5.84 -4.12 3.56
CA GLN A 62 6.45 -4.70 2.37
C GLN A 62 6.65 -3.64 1.26
N ASN A 63 5.66 -2.77 1.03
CA ASN A 63 5.80 -1.66 0.09
C ASN A 63 6.88 -0.66 0.51
N VAL A 64 7.08 -0.42 1.81
CA VAL A 64 8.18 0.40 2.34
C VAL A 64 9.53 -0.29 2.10
N ALA A 65 9.65 -1.58 2.46
CA ALA A 65 10.88 -2.35 2.35
C ALA A 65 11.38 -2.52 0.90
N ASP A 66 10.46 -2.72 -0.05
CA ASP A 66 10.78 -2.89 -1.48
C ASP A 66 10.94 -1.55 -2.23
N SER A 67 10.87 -0.42 -1.52
CA SER A 67 11.04 0.91 -2.10
C SER A 67 12.40 1.52 -1.69
N ALA A 68 13.06 2.20 -2.63
CA ALA A 68 14.22 3.05 -2.32
C ALA A 68 13.82 4.37 -1.62
N GLY A 69 12.51 4.59 -1.45
CA GLY A 69 11.89 5.74 -0.82
C GLY A 69 10.37 5.62 -0.90
N THR A 70 9.68 5.98 0.18
CA THR A 70 8.21 5.95 0.26
C THR A 70 7.68 7.38 0.29
N ALA A 71 6.71 7.70 -0.58
CA ALA A 71 5.99 8.96 -0.56
C ALA A 71 4.59 8.74 0.03
N ILE A 72 4.23 9.53 1.05
CA ILE A 72 2.90 9.50 1.69
C ILE A 72 2.18 10.79 1.29
N PHE A 73 1.01 10.67 0.67
CA PHE A 73 0.14 11.81 0.38
C PHE A 73 -1.12 11.71 1.23
N HIS A 74 -1.46 12.77 1.96
CA HIS A 74 -2.65 12.86 2.79
C HIS A 74 -3.26 14.27 2.70
N PHE A 75 -4.56 14.40 2.94
CA PHE A 75 -5.22 15.68 3.23
C PHE A 75 -5.79 15.63 4.66
N GLY A 76 -5.13 16.28 5.64
CA GLY A 76 -5.52 16.33 7.07
C GLY A 76 -4.64 15.48 8.04
N LEU A 77 -4.54 15.83 9.33
CA LEU A 77 -3.50 15.32 10.27
C LEU A 77 -3.21 13.79 10.20
N LEU A 78 -1.95 13.44 9.94
CA LEU A 78 -1.46 12.05 9.95
C LEU A 78 -1.07 11.64 11.38
N ILE A 79 -1.82 10.74 12.01
CA ILE A 79 -1.39 10.07 13.26
C ILE A 79 -0.72 8.76 12.86
N THR A 80 0.60 8.72 12.91
CA THR A 80 1.35 7.47 12.78
C THR A 80 1.27 6.70 14.10
N MET A 81 0.70 5.50 14.08
CA MET A 81 0.83 4.56 15.19
C MET A 81 2.26 4.01 15.19
N GLU A 82 3.19 4.77 15.77
CA GLU A 82 4.42 4.17 16.25
C GLU A 82 4.04 3.32 17.46
N LYS A 83 4.38 2.04 17.43
CA LYS A 83 4.11 1.12 18.54
C LYS A 83 4.89 1.64 19.75
N LEU A 84 4.22 2.35 20.66
CA LEU A 84 4.80 2.72 21.94
C LEU A 84 5.30 1.44 22.63
N PRO A 85 6.60 1.34 22.99
CA PRO A 85 7.10 0.18 23.68
C PRO A 85 6.52 0.17 25.10
N GLY A 86 5.63 -0.76 25.41
CA GLY A 86 5.31 -1.05 26.82
C GLY A 86 3.88 -1.47 27.19
N ILE A 87 2.91 -1.57 26.29
CA ILE A 87 1.59 -2.07 26.70
C ILE A 87 1.55 -3.60 26.62
N ARG A 88 1.84 -4.24 27.76
CA ARG A 88 1.49 -5.65 28.00
C ARG A 88 -0.03 -5.76 28.05
N GLY A 89 -0.62 -6.38 27.04
CA GLY A 89 -2.02 -6.79 27.06
C GLY A 89 -2.21 -7.84 28.15
N ASN A 90 -2.89 -7.47 29.23
CA ASN A 90 -3.48 -8.41 30.16
C ASN A 90 -4.82 -8.84 29.54
N GLN A 91 -4.98 -10.11 29.17
CA GLN A 91 -6.29 -10.69 28.94
C GLN A 91 -6.39 -12.01 29.68
N HIS A 92 -7.35 -12.01 30.62
CA HIS A 92 -7.97 -13.18 31.22
C HIS A 92 -8.80 -13.94 30.18
#